data_AF-A0A2D7IA82-F1
#
_entry.id   AF-A0A2D7IA82-F1
#
_cell.length_a   1.000
_cell.length_b   1.000
_cell.length_c   1.000
_cell.angle_alpha   90.00
_cell.angle_beta   90.00
_cell.angle_gamma   90.00
#
_symmetry.space_group_name_H-M   'P 1'
#
loop_
_entity.id
_entity.type
_entity.pdbx_description
1 polymer ?
#
loop_
_entity_poly.entity_id
_entity_poly.type
_entity_poly.pdbx_seq_one_letter_code
_entity_poly.pdbx_strand_id
1 'polypeptide(L)'
;MADTYTQVTNTGQTVFTLPFSSNYLLKSHVKVYKGRDLLAETQTSTLSDGTDYTFTSATQITLTTGLAAGEELTIQRQTPKDAQLSPWNDGSNLTAEALNNSDLQNLYIVQEQADLNALGATKAIAATTASNTATQTATTATNTADAAKLATDTYVH
;
A
#
# COMPACT_ATOMS: atom_id res chain seq x y z
N MET A 1 2.54 -13.08 -9.22
CA MET A 1 1.47 -12.15 -8.80
C MET A 1 1.51 -10.98 -9.77
N ALA A 2 0.38 -10.40 -10.15
CA ALA A 2 0.42 -9.18 -10.96
C ALA A 2 0.78 -8.04 -10.01
N ASP A 3 2.04 -7.59 -10.03
CA ASP A 3 2.52 -6.54 -9.15
C ASP A 3 1.71 -5.26 -9.42
N THR A 4 0.83 -4.90 -8.48
CA THR A 4 -0.06 -3.73 -8.58
C THR A 4 0.67 -2.43 -8.28
N TYR A 5 1.96 -2.49 -7.96
CA TYR A 5 2.82 -1.35 -7.74
C TYR A 5 4.30 -1.69 -7.99
N THR A 6 5.12 -0.64 -8.11
CA THR A 6 6.59 -0.70 -8.00
C THR A 6 7.07 0.48 -7.18
N GLN A 7 8.12 0.25 -6.39
CA GLN A 7 8.84 1.26 -5.63
C GLN A 7 10.27 1.32 -6.16
N VAL A 8 10.70 2.52 -6.56
CA VAL A 8 12.02 2.76 -7.13
C VAL A 8 12.69 3.87 -6.34
N THR A 9 13.74 3.51 -5.60
CA THR A 9 14.63 4.46 -4.94
C THR A 9 15.75 4.87 -5.91
N ASN A 10 16.05 6.16 -5.97
CA ASN A 10 16.68 6.78 -7.12
C ASN A 10 18.18 6.46 -7.39
N THR A 11 18.52 6.53 -8.70
CA THR A 11 19.86 6.65 -9.33
C THR A 11 19.92 7.76 -10.42
N GLY A 12 19.21 8.88 -10.25
CA GLY A 12 19.16 10.01 -11.20
C GLY A 12 18.24 9.82 -12.41
N GLN A 13 17.36 8.81 -12.40
CA GLN A 13 16.52 8.45 -13.55
C GLN A 13 15.25 9.30 -13.62
N THR A 14 14.81 9.65 -14.83
CA THR A 14 13.55 10.37 -15.11
C THR A 14 12.50 9.50 -15.79
N VAL A 15 12.92 8.39 -16.40
CA VAL A 15 12.07 7.51 -17.19
C VAL A 15 11.79 6.22 -16.41
N PHE A 16 10.52 5.86 -16.27
CA PHE A 16 10.09 4.73 -15.46
C PHE A 16 9.10 3.86 -16.24
N THR A 17 9.36 2.55 -16.25
CA THR A 17 8.46 1.54 -16.82
C THR A 17 7.37 1.20 -15.80
N LEU A 18 6.12 1.12 -16.27
CA LEU A 18 4.99 0.69 -15.45
C LEU A 18 5.12 -0.81 -15.13
N PRO A 19 4.85 -1.24 -13.89
CA PRO A 19 5.07 -2.63 -13.46
C PRO A 19 3.95 -3.60 -13.86
N PHE A 20 2.89 -3.11 -14.52
CA PHE A 20 1.69 -3.89 -14.80
C PHE A 20 1.84 -4.69 -16.10
N SER A 21 2.06 -6.00 -16.00
CA SER A 21 2.16 -6.90 -17.16
C SER A 21 0.88 -6.99 -18.00
N SER A 22 -0.28 -6.67 -17.41
CA SER A 22 -1.60 -6.71 -18.06
C SER A 22 -2.15 -5.32 -18.44
N ASN A 23 -1.30 -4.30 -18.56
CA ASN A 23 -1.68 -2.88 -18.75
C ASN A 23 -2.61 -2.34 -17.62
N TYR A 24 -3.04 -1.08 -17.77
CA TYR A 24 -4.08 -0.42 -16.98
C TYR A 24 -5.36 -0.25 -17.82
N LEU A 25 -6.53 -0.21 -17.17
CA LEU A 25 -7.79 0.03 -17.87
C LEU A 25 -7.94 1.48 -18.35
N LEU A 26 -7.56 2.45 -17.50
CA LEU A 26 -7.54 3.88 -17.80
C LEU A 26 -6.27 4.51 -17.23
N LYS A 27 -5.72 5.53 -17.91
CA LYS A 27 -4.53 6.26 -17.42
C LYS A 27 -4.75 6.83 -16.01
N SER A 28 -5.97 7.29 -15.72
CA SER A 28 -6.37 7.81 -14.41
C SER A 28 -6.24 6.81 -13.26
N HIS A 29 -6.16 5.50 -13.55
CA HIS A 29 -5.93 4.45 -12.56
C HIS A 29 -4.46 4.29 -12.20
N VAL A 30 -3.53 4.84 -12.99
CA VAL A 30 -2.12 4.87 -12.60
C VAL A 30 -1.94 6.06 -11.68
N LYS A 31 -1.47 5.80 -10.47
CA LYS A 31 -1.15 6.80 -9.47
C LYS A 31 0.32 6.75 -9.16
N VAL A 32 0.91 7.94 -9.06
CA VAL A 32 2.34 8.11 -8.86
C VAL A 32 2.55 8.97 -7.62
N TYR A 33 3.39 8.50 -6.72
CA TYR A 33 3.65 9.12 -5.42
C TYR A 33 5.15 9.24 -5.18
N LYS A 34 5.53 10.16 -4.29
CA LYS A 34 6.82 10.10 -3.61
C LYS A 34 6.66 9.67 -2.16
N GLY A 35 7.55 8.79 -1.70
CA GLY A 35 7.58 8.32 -0.31
C GLY A 35 6.28 7.68 0.14
N ARG A 36 5.70 6.78 -0.66
CA ARG A 36 4.45 6.09 -0.31
C ARG A 36 4.72 5.02 0.75
N ASP A 37 4.00 5.09 1.85
CA ASP A 37 3.80 3.94 2.73
C ASP A 37 2.53 3.21 2.31
N LEU A 38 2.67 1.99 1.81
CA LEU A 38 1.55 1.17 1.32
C LEU A 38 0.67 0.64 2.45
N LEU A 39 1.24 0.44 3.65
CA LEU A 39 0.54 -0.09 4.81
C LEU A 39 -0.22 1.01 5.56
N ALA A 40 0.43 2.16 5.75
CA ALA A 40 -0.20 3.32 6.39
C ALA A 40 -1.07 4.13 5.44
N GLU A 41 -1.01 3.83 4.14
CA GLU A 41 -1.66 4.59 3.06
C GLU A 41 -1.30 6.09 3.04
N THR A 42 -0.10 6.44 3.49
CA THR A 42 0.41 7.81 3.51
C THR A 42 1.43 8.04 2.40
N GLN A 43 1.67 9.31 2.06
CA GLN A 43 2.70 9.70 1.10
C GLN A 43 3.24 11.08 1.42
N THR A 44 4.45 11.37 0.95
CA THR A 44 5.02 12.72 0.98
C THR A 44 4.36 13.62 -0.06
N SER A 45 4.18 13.13 -1.29
CA SER A 45 3.52 13.88 -2.35
C SER A 45 2.78 12.97 -3.34
N THR A 46 1.73 13.53 -3.96
CA THR A 46 1.01 12.91 -5.07
C THR A 46 1.38 13.65 -6.34
N LEU A 47 1.80 12.91 -7.37
CA LEU A 47 2.20 13.47 -8.65
C LEU A 47 1.05 13.40 -9.66
N SER A 48 0.94 14.40 -10.52
CA SER A 48 -0.13 14.53 -11.52
C SER A 48 0.38 14.43 -12.95
N ASP A 49 -0.36 13.70 -13.79
CA ASP A 49 -0.11 13.59 -15.24
C ASP A 49 -0.26 14.97 -15.90
N GLY A 50 0.66 15.31 -16.81
CA GLY A 50 0.74 16.61 -17.49
C GLY A 50 1.42 17.72 -16.69
N THR A 51 1.69 17.52 -15.39
CA THR A 51 2.38 18.51 -14.54
C THR A 51 3.71 17.95 -14.03
N ASP A 52 3.65 16.89 -13.21
CA ASP A 52 4.81 16.31 -12.54
C ASP A 52 5.43 15.17 -13.36
N TYR A 53 4.61 14.51 -14.19
CA TYR A 53 5.04 13.47 -15.12
C TYR A 53 4.15 13.44 -16.35
N THR A 54 4.58 12.74 -17.39
CA THR A 54 3.78 12.49 -18.59
C THR A 54 3.89 11.03 -19.02
N PHE A 55 2.82 10.49 -19.61
CA PHE A 55 2.90 9.19 -20.30
C PHE A 55 3.61 9.33 -21.63
N THR A 56 4.77 8.70 -21.78
CA THR A 56 5.49 8.58 -23.05
C THR A 56 5.02 7.40 -23.88
N SER A 57 4.44 6.39 -23.23
CA SER A 57 3.79 5.26 -23.89
C SER A 57 2.71 4.64 -22.99
N ALA A 58 2.06 3.57 -23.47
CA ALA A 58 1.15 2.79 -22.64
C ALA A 58 1.84 2.12 -21.44
N THR A 59 3.16 1.99 -21.45
CA THR A 59 3.94 1.24 -20.45
C THR A 59 5.02 2.08 -19.79
N GLN A 60 5.07 3.38 -20.06
CA GLN A 60 6.15 4.24 -19.57
C GLN A 60 5.65 5.64 -19.21
N ILE A 61 6.22 6.17 -18.13
CA ILE A 61 6.09 7.57 -17.74
C ILE A 61 7.47 8.22 -17.68
N THR A 62 7.50 9.53 -17.90
CA THR A 62 8.68 10.37 -17.69
C THR A 62 8.34 11.47 -16.70
N LEU A 63 9.10 11.57 -15.63
CA LEU A 63 8.99 12.67 -14.66
C LEU A 63 9.52 13.97 -15.27
N THR A 64 8.82 15.07 -15.04
CA THR A 64 9.23 16.42 -15.45
C THR A 64 10.50 16.85 -14.70
N THR A 65 10.58 16.50 -13.42
CA THR A 65 11.78 16.67 -12.59
C THR A 65 12.20 15.30 -12.07
N GLY A 66 13.47 14.93 -12.30
CA GLY A 66 14.01 13.68 -11.79
C GLY A 66 13.88 13.57 -10.27
N LEU A 67 13.92 12.34 -9.77
CA LEU A 67 13.97 12.11 -8.32
C LEU A 67 15.24 12.73 -7.74
N ALA A 68 15.17 13.30 -6.55
CA ALA A 68 16.35 13.69 -5.80
C ALA A 68 17.04 12.44 -5.20
N ALA A 69 18.27 12.58 -4.70
CA ALA A 69 18.95 11.49 -4.02
C ALA A 69 18.21 11.10 -2.74
N GLY A 70 17.94 9.81 -2.56
CA GLY A 70 17.20 9.27 -1.41
C GLY A 70 15.67 9.37 -1.53
N GLU A 71 15.13 9.98 -2.58
CA GLU A 71 13.67 9.91 -2.83
C GLU A 71 13.28 8.55 -3.41
N GLU A 72 12.11 8.07 -2.99
CA GLU A 72 11.45 6.89 -3.54
C GLU A 72 10.23 7.31 -4.36
N LEU A 73 10.13 6.79 -5.58
CA LEU A 73 8.95 6.89 -6.41
C LEU A 73 8.12 5.62 -6.29
N THR A 74 6.82 5.76 -6.13
CA THR A 74 5.88 4.65 -6.15
C THR A 74 4.92 4.83 -7.31
N ILE A 75 4.86 3.84 -8.19
CA ILE A 75 3.90 3.79 -9.28
C ILE A 75 2.96 2.63 -8.98
N GLN A 76 1.67 2.90 -8.82
CA GLN A 76 0.67 1.90 -8.46
C GLN A 76 -0.60 2.03 -9.29
N ARG A 77 -1.30 0.91 -9.46
CA ARG A 77 -2.61 0.87 -10.10
C ARG A 77 -3.69 0.93 -9.03
N GLN A 78 -4.45 2.02 -9.02
CA GLN A 78 -5.66 2.19 -8.23
C GLN A 78 -6.88 2.23 -9.15
N THR A 79 -7.56 1.10 -9.24
CA THR A 79 -8.84 0.99 -9.96
C THR A 79 -9.98 1.25 -8.97
N PRO A 80 -11.07 1.93 -9.38
CA PRO A 80 -12.25 2.09 -8.52
C PRO A 80 -12.69 0.75 -7.98
N LYS A 81 -12.94 0.72 -6.66
CA LYS A 81 -13.38 -0.50 -5.97
C LYS A 81 -14.87 -0.49 -5.69
N ASP A 82 -15.54 0.66 -5.79
CA ASP A 82 -16.91 0.94 -5.36
C ASP A 82 -17.92 1.00 -6.51
N ALA A 83 -17.46 0.94 -7.77
CA ALA A 83 -18.31 0.97 -8.94
C ALA A 83 -17.75 0.12 -10.08
N GLN A 84 -18.65 -0.42 -10.90
CA GLN A 84 -18.30 -1.05 -12.17
C GLN A 84 -17.88 0.04 -13.17
N LEU A 85 -16.76 -0.18 -13.87
CA LEU A 85 -16.23 0.80 -14.84
C LEU A 85 -17.06 0.91 -16.12
N SER A 86 -17.68 -0.19 -16.54
CA SER A 86 -18.47 -0.27 -17.76
C SER A 86 -19.61 -1.27 -17.57
N PRO A 87 -20.83 -0.80 -17.25
CA PRO A 87 -22.01 -1.66 -17.12
C PRO A 87 -22.34 -2.35 -18.44
N TRP A 88 -22.89 -3.56 -18.35
CA TRP A 88 -23.46 -4.27 -19.48
C TRP A 88 -24.72 -3.54 -19.97
N ASN A 89 -24.92 -3.57 -21.29
CA ASN A 89 -26.16 -3.17 -21.94
C ASN A 89 -26.93 -4.41 -22.39
N ASP A 90 -28.25 -4.29 -22.57
CA ASP A 90 -29.08 -5.42 -22.95
C ASP A 90 -28.65 -6.01 -24.30
N GLY A 91 -28.49 -7.34 -24.33
CA GLY A 91 -28.31 -8.15 -25.52
C GLY A 91 -29.30 -9.31 -25.52
N SER A 92 -29.53 -9.93 -26.67
CA SER A 92 -30.43 -11.08 -26.74
C SER A 92 -29.98 -12.23 -25.81
N ASN A 93 -30.95 -12.80 -25.08
CA ASN A 93 -30.86 -13.89 -24.07
C ASN A 93 -30.18 -13.58 -22.72
N LEU A 94 -29.32 -12.57 -22.62
CA LEU A 94 -28.70 -12.15 -21.35
C LEU A 94 -29.13 -10.72 -21.03
N THR A 95 -29.90 -10.55 -19.96
CA THR A 95 -30.28 -9.21 -19.51
C THR A 95 -29.07 -8.51 -18.89
N ALA A 96 -28.97 -7.20 -19.13
CA ALA A 96 -27.97 -6.36 -18.48
C ALA A 96 -28.05 -6.48 -16.96
N GLU A 97 -29.26 -6.59 -16.41
CA GLU A 97 -29.49 -6.77 -14.99
C GLU A 97 -28.78 -8.01 -14.43
N ALA A 98 -28.92 -9.17 -15.06
CA ALA A 98 -28.31 -10.40 -14.57
C ALA A 98 -26.77 -10.33 -14.59
N LEU A 99 -26.19 -9.77 -15.67
CA LEU A 99 -24.75 -9.62 -15.81
C LEU A 99 -24.17 -8.58 -14.84
N ASN A 100 -24.83 -7.42 -14.71
CA ASN A 100 -24.42 -6.38 -13.77
C ASN A 100 -24.53 -6.86 -12.31
N ASN A 101 -25.57 -7.63 -11.96
CA ASN A 101 -25.70 -8.21 -10.63
C ASN A 101 -24.59 -9.23 -10.34
N SER A 102 -24.24 -10.08 -11.31
CA SER A 102 -23.12 -11.02 -11.16
C SER A 102 -21.78 -10.30 -10.99
N ASP A 103 -21.53 -9.24 -11.75
CA ASP A 103 -20.31 -8.44 -11.64
C ASP A 103 -20.23 -7.69 -10.31
N LEU A 104 -21.36 -7.13 -9.84
CA LEU A 104 -21.44 -6.50 -8.52
C LEU A 104 -21.19 -7.50 -7.39
N GLN A 105 -21.72 -8.71 -7.48
CA GLN A 105 -21.42 -9.76 -6.49
C GLN A 105 -19.91 -10.06 -6.45
N ASN A 106 -19.27 -10.21 -7.60
CA ASN A 106 -17.83 -10.40 -7.68
C ASN A 106 -17.06 -9.20 -7.09
N LEU A 107 -17.51 -7.97 -7.38
CA LEU A 107 -16.93 -6.75 -6.83
C LEU A 107 -17.03 -6.73 -5.29
N TYR A 108 -18.20 -7.05 -4.74
CA TYR A 108 -18.40 -7.10 -3.29
C TYR A 108 -17.54 -8.17 -2.61
N ILE A 109 -17.41 -9.36 -3.20
CA ILE A 109 -16.50 -10.41 -2.67
C ILE A 109 -15.06 -9.88 -2.57
N VAL A 110 -14.58 -9.15 -3.58
CA VAL A 110 -13.22 -8.58 -3.56
C VAL A 110 -13.11 -7.45 -2.53
N GLN A 111 -14.14 -6.60 -2.39
CA GLN A 111 -14.18 -5.57 -1.35
C GLN A 111 -14.14 -6.19 0.05
N GLU A 112 -14.97 -7.19 0.34
CA GLU A 112 -15.01 -7.89 1.61
C GLU A 112 -13.66 -8.55 1.94
N GLN A 113 -13.00 -9.15 0.95
CA GLN A 113 -11.67 -9.72 1.14
C GLN A 113 -10.63 -8.64 1.45
N ALA A 114 -10.69 -7.48 0.80
CA ALA A 114 -9.80 -6.35 1.09
C ALA A 114 -10.01 -5.82 2.52
N ASP A 115 -11.28 -5.70 2.95
CA ASP A 115 -11.64 -5.23 4.29
C ASP A 115 -11.17 -6.22 5.37
N LEU A 116 -11.32 -7.54 5.14
CA LEU A 116 -10.79 -8.57 6.04
C LEU A 116 -9.25 -8.51 6.14
N ASN A 117 -8.56 -8.26 5.03
CA ASN A 117 -7.10 -8.12 5.03
C ASN A 117 -6.66 -6.86 5.80
N ALA A 118 -7.34 -5.73 5.62
CA ALA A 118 -7.07 -4.49 6.35
C ALA A 118 -7.31 -4.66 7.86
N LEU A 119 -8.40 -5.35 8.24
CA LEU A 119 -8.68 -5.70 9.62
C LEU A 119 -7.61 -6.63 10.20
N GLY A 120 -7.17 -7.62 9.43
CA GLY A 120 -6.09 -8.54 9.80
C GLY A 120 -4.77 -7.81 10.07
N ALA A 121 -4.37 -6.92 9.17
CA ALA A 121 -3.16 -6.09 9.32
C ALA A 121 -3.24 -5.21 10.57
N THR A 122 -4.38 -4.56 10.81
CA THR A 122 -4.61 -3.74 12.01
C THR A 122 -4.44 -4.55 13.29
N LYS A 123 -5.03 -5.76 13.34
CA LYS A 123 -4.88 -6.67 14.49
C LYS A 123 -3.44 -7.14 14.68
N ALA A 124 -2.71 -7.44 13.60
CA ALA A 124 -1.32 -7.85 13.67
C ALA A 124 -0.39 -6.74 14.20
N ILE A 125 -0.62 -5.49 13.78
CA ILE A 125 0.11 -4.32 14.30
C ILE A 125 -0.16 -4.16 15.80
N ALA A 126 -1.44 -4.18 16.21
CA ALA A 126 -1.80 -4.06 17.62
C ALA A 126 -1.18 -5.17 18.49
N ALA A 127 -1.17 -6.42 18.00
CA ALA A 127 -0.53 -7.55 18.68
C ALA A 127 0.99 -7.35 18.80
N THR A 128 1.64 -6.86 17.74
CA THR A 128 3.08 -6.56 17.75
C THR A 128 3.41 -5.46 18.75
N THR A 129 2.61 -4.38 18.78
CA THR A 129 2.77 -3.30 19.77
C THR A 129 2.62 -3.83 21.19
N ALA A 130 1.58 -4.63 21.47
CA ALA A 130 1.38 -5.22 22.79
C ALA A 130 2.55 -6.13 23.20
N SER A 131 3.06 -6.96 22.28
CA SER A 131 4.24 -7.81 22.50
C SER A 131 5.49 -7.00 22.83
N ASN A 132 5.74 -5.91 22.09
CA ASN A 132 6.89 -5.04 22.33
C ASN A 132 6.77 -4.31 23.68
N THR A 133 5.57 -3.87 24.06
CA THR A 133 5.31 -3.26 25.37
C THR A 133 5.53 -4.27 26.51
N ALA A 134 5.05 -5.51 26.37
CA ALA A 134 5.27 -6.56 27.36
C ALA A 134 6.76 -6.90 27.51
N THR A 135 7.50 -6.99 26.40
CA THR A 135 8.95 -7.25 26.40
C THR A 135 9.72 -6.14 27.11
N GLN A 136 9.38 -4.89 26.84
CA GLN A 136 9.99 -3.74 27.52
C GLN A 136 9.67 -3.76 29.01
N THR A 137 8.41 -4.02 29.39
CA THR A 137 7.99 -4.11 30.80
C THR A 137 8.77 -5.19 31.54
N ALA A 138 8.91 -6.38 30.93
CA ALA A 138 9.69 -7.48 31.50
C ALA A 138 11.17 -7.11 31.67
N THR A 139 11.77 -6.47 30.66
CA THR A 139 13.16 -5.99 30.72
C THR A 139 13.37 -4.99 31.85
N THR A 140 12.47 -4.02 32.00
CA THR A 140 12.51 -3.04 33.10
C THR A 140 12.38 -3.71 34.47
N ALA A 141 11.49 -4.69 34.60
CA ALA A 141 11.31 -5.44 35.85
C ALA A 141 12.57 -6.24 36.21
N THR A 142 13.18 -6.94 35.25
CA THR A 142 14.46 -7.66 35.45
C THR A 142 15.56 -6.71 35.91
N ASN A 143 15.77 -5.60 35.20
CA ASN A 143 16.80 -4.63 35.56
C ASN A 143 16.59 -4.04 36.96
N THR A 144 15.33 -3.81 37.35
CA THR A 144 14.98 -3.30 38.68
C THR A 144 15.26 -4.35 39.76
N ALA A 145 14.93 -5.62 39.51
CA ALA A 145 15.22 -6.72 40.42
C ALA A 145 16.72 -6.93 40.62
N ASP A 146 17.50 -6.89 39.53
CA ASP A 146 18.96 -7.01 39.57
C ASP A 146 19.61 -5.86 40.35
N ALA A 147 19.14 -4.63 40.15
CA ALA A 147 19.58 -3.47 40.91
C ALA A 147 19.27 -3.58 42.41
N ALA A 148 18.08 -4.06 42.76
CA ALA A 148 17.70 -4.28 44.16
C ALA A 148 18.58 -5.35 44.83
N LYS A 149 18.88 -6.44 44.12
CA LYS A 149 19.79 -7.50 44.61
C LYS A 149 21.19 -6.97 44.89
N LEU A 150 21.75 -6.18 43.98
CA LEU A 150 23.07 -5.57 44.15
C LEU A 150 23.11 -4.64 45.37
N ALA A 151 22.05 -3.85 45.57
CA ALA A 151 21.94 -2.98 46.73
C ALA A 151 21.91 -3.77 48.06
N THR A 152 21.21 -4.90 48.09
CA THR A 152 21.20 -5.77 49.28
C THR A 152 22.54 -6.44 49.56
N ASP A 153 23.26 -6.93 48.54
CA ASP A 153 24.59 -7.56 48.74
C ASP A 153 25.63 -6.55 49.25
N THR A 154 25.52 -5.28 48.85
CA THR A 154 26.45 -4.22 49.27
C THR A 154 26.29 -3.84 50.74
N TYR A 155 25.16 -4.15 51.38
CA TYR A 155 24.89 -3.80 52.78
C TYR A 155 25.33 -4.88 53.79
N VAL A 156 25.74 -6.06 53.31
CA VAL A 156 26.07 -7.25 54.14
C VAL A 156 27.59 -7.44 54.32
N HIS A 157 28.41 -6.53 53.80
CA HIS A 157 29.87 -6.47 53.99
C HIS A 157 30.29 -5.11 54.53
#